data_AF-A0A534IZJ2-F1
#
_entry.id   AF-A0A534IZJ2-F1
#
_cell.length_a   1.000
_cell.length_b   1.000
_cell.length_c   1.000
_cell.angle_alpha   90.00
_cell.angle_beta   90.00
_cell.angle_gamma   90.00
#
_symmetry.space_group_name_H-M   'P 1'
#
loop_
_entity.id
_entity.type
_entity.pdbx_description
1 polymer ?
#
loop_
_entity_poly.entity_id
_entity_poly.type
_entity_poly.pdbx_seq_one_letter_code
_entity_poly.pdbx_strand_id
1 'polypeptide(L)'
;MQPPPQMMMAAEASKRQTMNMLMTLFWVLGLLLLATAGMIWSYGNLGVPAAPRTQDQINMQTVWTPIVWNLGMFLLIFAIWGMALMRQDLDPMARLLMYFVAFIIILLIIVAPSLLFNRIP
;
A
#
# COMPACT_ATOMS: atom_id res chain seq x y z
N MET A 1 6.16 4.66 -43.59
CA MET A 1 5.22 5.77 -43.33
C MET A 1 5.30 6.09 -41.85
N GLN A 2 5.92 7.22 -41.52
CA GLN A 2 6.04 7.68 -40.13
C GLN A 2 4.65 8.18 -39.69
N PRO A 3 4.10 7.73 -38.54
CA PRO A 3 2.76 8.14 -38.11
C PRO A 3 2.71 9.67 -37.98
N PRO A 4 1.60 10.33 -38.37
CA PRO A 4 1.45 11.77 -38.25
C PRO A 4 1.80 12.25 -36.81
N PRO A 5 2.49 13.40 -36.64
CA PRO A 5 2.92 13.93 -35.33
C PRO A 5 1.81 14.01 -34.27
N GLN A 6 0.56 14.17 -34.71
CA GLN A 6 -0.63 14.22 -33.86
C GLN A 6 -1.00 12.85 -33.27
N MET A 7 -0.78 11.76 -33.99
CA MET A 7 -1.05 10.39 -33.50
C MET A 7 -0.01 9.95 -32.47
N MET A 8 1.26 10.38 -32.63
CA MET A 8 2.31 10.12 -31.65
C MET A 8 2.06 10.88 -30.33
N MET A 9 1.66 12.16 -30.40
CA MET A 9 1.33 12.94 -29.19
C MET A 9 0.08 12.42 -28.46
N ALA A 10 -0.95 11.95 -29.17
CA ALA A 10 -2.14 11.37 -28.56
C ALA A 10 -1.84 10.05 -27.82
N ALA A 11 -0.96 9.21 -28.38
CA ALA A 11 -0.54 7.97 -27.73
C ALA A 11 0.29 8.23 -26.47
N GLU A 12 1.18 9.23 -26.50
CA GLU A 12 1.99 9.62 -25.34
C GLU A 12 1.14 10.22 -24.20
N ALA A 13 0.15 11.06 -24.54
CA ALA A 13 -0.79 11.60 -23.56
C ALA A 13 -1.65 10.52 -22.90
N SER A 14 -2.17 9.56 -23.69
CA SER A 14 -2.92 8.41 -23.19
C SER A 14 -2.07 7.52 -22.26
N LYS A 15 -0.80 7.30 -22.60
CA LYS A 15 0.13 6.53 -21.76
C LYS A 15 0.39 7.22 -20.41
N ARG A 16 0.63 8.54 -20.40
CA ARG A 16 0.81 9.34 -19.17
C ARG A 16 -0.44 9.32 -18.30
N GLN A 17 -1.62 9.45 -18.91
CA GLN A 17 -2.90 9.38 -18.21
C GLN A 17 -3.14 8.00 -17.59
N THR A 18 -2.89 6.93 -18.35
CA THR A 18 -3.02 5.54 -17.89
C THR A 18 -2.07 5.27 -16.72
N MET A 19 -0.81 5.73 -16.80
CA MET A 19 0.18 5.61 -15.72
C MET A 19 -0.26 6.36 -14.45
N ASN A 20 -0.73 7.61 -14.58
CA ASN A 20 -1.24 8.38 -13.44
C ASN A 20 -2.46 7.71 -12.79
N MET A 21 -3.36 7.16 -13.60
CA MET A 21 -4.51 6.41 -13.11
C MET A 21 -4.09 5.16 -12.34
N LEU A 22 -3.14 4.38 -12.87
CA LEU A 22 -2.59 3.18 -12.22
C LEU A 22 -1.96 3.50 -10.86
N MET A 23 -1.15 4.56 -10.78
CA MET A 23 -0.54 4.98 -9.52
C MET A 23 -1.57 5.43 -8.50
N THR A 24 -2.59 6.17 -8.94
CA THR A 24 -3.69 6.59 -8.08
C THR A 24 -4.48 5.37 -7.57
N LEU A 25 -4.74 4.39 -8.44
CA LEU A 25 -5.40 3.15 -8.05
C LEU A 25 -4.60 2.36 -7.02
N PHE A 26 -3.29 2.18 -7.21
CA PHE A 26 -2.44 1.52 -6.22
C PHE A 26 -2.44 2.27 -4.88
N TRP A 27 -2.46 3.60 -4.91
CA TRP A 27 -2.50 4.40 -3.70
C TRP A 27 -3.84 4.24 -2.95
N VAL A 28 -4.96 4.37 -3.67
CA VAL A 28 -6.31 4.23 -3.10
C VAL A 28 -6.55 2.81 -2.59
N LEU A 29 -6.21 1.79 -3.38
CA LEU A 29 -6.36 0.39 -2.97
C LEU A 29 -5.43 0.05 -1.79
N GLY A 30 -4.20 0.55 -1.78
CA GLY A 30 -3.28 0.39 -0.66
C GLY A 30 -3.87 0.93 0.63
N LEU A 31 -4.38 2.17 0.61
CA LEU A 31 -5.04 2.77 1.77
C LEU A 31 -6.31 2.01 2.20
N LEU A 32 -7.12 1.56 1.23
CA LEU A 32 -8.34 0.81 1.52
C LEU A 32 -8.01 -0.54 2.20
N LEU A 33 -6.96 -1.23 1.76
CA LEU A 33 -6.50 -2.45 2.41
C LEU A 33 -5.98 -2.18 3.82
N LEU A 34 -5.24 -1.09 4.05
CA LEU A 34 -4.81 -0.71 5.39
C LEU A 34 -5.99 -0.40 6.32
N ALA A 35 -7.00 0.32 5.84
CA ALA A 35 -8.23 0.56 6.59
C ALA A 35 -8.94 -0.77 6.90
N THR A 36 -8.97 -1.69 5.94
CA THR A 36 -9.56 -3.03 6.12
C THR A 36 -8.79 -3.85 7.14
N ALA A 37 -7.45 -3.80 7.16
CA ALA A 37 -6.65 -4.44 8.19
C ALA A 37 -7.00 -3.91 9.59
N GLY A 38 -7.21 -2.60 9.74
CA GLY A 38 -7.68 -2.00 11.00
C GLY A 38 -9.06 -2.51 11.42
N MET A 39 -9.99 -2.68 10.48
CA MET A 39 -11.32 -3.25 10.76
C MET A 39 -11.24 -4.72 11.19
N ILE A 40 -10.42 -5.54 10.52
CA ILE A 40 -10.22 -6.96 10.86
C ILE A 40 -9.60 -7.07 12.26
N TRP A 41 -8.62 -6.23 12.57
CA TRP A 41 -8.02 -6.17 13.91
C TRP A 41 -9.04 -5.81 14.98
N SER A 42 -9.91 -4.83 14.70
CA SER A 42 -10.99 -4.44 15.60
C SER A 42 -11.98 -5.60 15.82
N TYR A 43 -12.32 -6.34 14.76
CA TYR A 43 -13.19 -7.52 14.85
C TYR A 43 -12.60 -8.60 15.78
N GLY A 44 -11.30 -8.86 15.68
CA GLY A 44 -10.59 -9.80 16.56
C GLY A 44 -10.60 -9.40 18.05
N ASN A 45 -10.84 -8.12 18.36
CA ASN A 45 -10.93 -7.59 19.72
C ASN A 45 -12.36 -7.36 20.21
N LEU A 46 -13.38 -7.69 19.42
CA LEU A 46 -14.78 -7.58 19.86
C LEU A 46 -15.04 -8.51 21.05
N GLY A 47 -15.53 -7.94 22.16
CA GLY A 47 -15.83 -8.68 23.38
C GLY A 47 -14.69 -8.78 24.40
N VAL A 48 -13.52 -8.17 24.14
CA VAL A 48 -12.47 -7.99 25.17
C VAL A 48 -12.92 -6.86 26.12
N PRO A 49 -12.99 -7.07 27.46
CA PRO A 49 -12.43 -8.19 28.22
C PRO A 49 -13.46 -9.26 28.69
N ALA A 50 -14.74 -9.14 28.34
CA ALA A 50 -15.82 -9.86 29.00
C ALA A 50 -16.20 -11.22 28.40
N ALA A 51 -15.72 -11.59 27.20
CA ALA A 51 -16.04 -12.87 26.56
C ALA A 51 -14.77 -13.63 26.11
N PRO A 52 -14.73 -14.97 26.24
CA PRO A 52 -13.69 -15.79 25.61
C PRO A 52 -13.69 -15.54 24.10
N ARG A 53 -12.52 -15.15 23.56
CA ARG A 53 -12.36 -14.98 22.11
C ARG A 53 -12.51 -16.33 21.42
N THR A 54 -13.29 -16.36 20.34
CA THR A 54 -13.41 -17.53 19.47
C THR A 54 -12.11 -17.75 18.70
N GLN A 55 -11.83 -18.99 18.29
CA GLN A 55 -10.64 -19.30 17.47
C GLN A 55 -10.60 -18.47 16.18
N ASP A 56 -11.77 -18.20 15.58
CA ASP A 56 -11.87 -17.37 14.38
C ASP A 56 -11.43 -15.93 14.63
N GLN A 57 -11.81 -15.34 15.78
CA GLN A 57 -11.36 -13.99 16.15
C GLN A 57 -9.84 -13.93 16.33
N ILE A 58 -9.25 -14.97 16.92
CA ILE A 58 -7.79 -15.07 17.08
C ILE A 58 -7.13 -15.16 15.70
N ASN A 59 -7.62 -16.03 14.82
CA ASN A 59 -7.07 -16.19 13.46
C ASN A 59 -7.19 -14.89 12.63
N MET A 60 -8.31 -14.16 12.78
CA MET A 60 -8.50 -12.86 12.13
C MET A 60 -7.44 -11.84 12.60
N GLN A 61 -7.11 -11.85 13.88
CA GLN A 61 -6.12 -10.93 14.44
C GLN A 61 -4.67 -11.31 14.13
N THR A 62 -4.31 -12.59 14.26
CA THR A 62 -2.91 -13.03 14.20
C THR A 62 -2.43 -13.44 12.81
N VAL A 63 -3.36 -13.82 11.93
CA VAL A 63 -3.03 -14.30 10.58
C VAL A 63 -3.53 -13.32 9.52
N TRP A 64 -4.82 -13.01 9.52
CA TRP A 64 -5.42 -12.21 8.45
C TRP A 64 -5.03 -10.72 8.52
N THR A 65 -4.98 -10.15 9.73
CA THR A 65 -4.61 -8.74 9.91
C THR A 65 -3.20 -8.44 9.37
N PRO A 66 -2.13 -9.18 9.73
CA PRO A 66 -0.81 -8.98 9.15
C PRO A 66 -0.76 -9.14 7.62
N ILE A 67 -1.48 -10.12 7.08
CA ILE A 67 -1.51 -10.38 5.63
C ILE A 67 -2.10 -9.19 4.90
N VAL A 68 -3.30 -8.74 5.32
CA VAL A 68 -4.01 -7.62 4.69
C VAL A 68 -3.24 -6.32 4.86
N TRP A 69 -2.64 -6.10 6.03
CA TRP A 69 -1.74 -4.98 6.29
C TRP A 69 -0.56 -4.96 5.32
N ASN A 70 0.17 -6.07 5.21
CA ASN A 70 1.33 -6.17 4.32
C ASN A 70 0.96 -5.95 2.87
N LEU A 71 -0.17 -6.51 2.41
CA LEU A 71 -0.67 -6.27 1.05
C LEU A 71 -0.96 -4.77 0.81
N GLY A 72 -1.61 -4.08 1.76
CA GLY A 72 -1.84 -2.65 1.68
C GLY A 72 -0.54 -1.84 1.61
N MET A 73 0.44 -2.18 2.46
CA MET A 73 1.76 -1.54 2.46
C MET A 73 2.52 -1.78 1.15
N PHE A 74 2.46 -3.00 0.58
CA PHE A 74 3.08 -3.30 -0.70
C PHE A 74 2.52 -2.45 -1.85
N LEU A 75 1.19 -2.27 -1.91
CA LEU A 75 0.58 -1.41 -2.92
C LEU A 75 1.03 0.06 -2.77
N LEU A 76 1.18 0.55 -1.53
CA LEU A 76 1.72 1.89 -1.29
C LEU A 76 3.17 2.03 -1.76
N ILE A 77 4.01 1.00 -1.54
CA ILE A 77 5.37 1.00 -2.06
C ILE A 77 5.33 1.11 -3.58
N PHE A 78 4.55 0.28 -4.27
CA PHE A 78 4.45 0.35 -5.73
C PHE A 78 3.98 1.71 -6.24
N ALA A 79 3.02 2.34 -5.55
CA ALA A 79 2.55 3.68 -5.90
C ALA A 79 3.66 4.74 -5.74
N ILE A 80 4.38 4.74 -4.60
CA ILE A 80 5.44 5.71 -4.31
C ILE A 80 6.63 5.50 -5.25
N TRP A 81 7.06 4.26 -5.43
CA TRP A 81 8.18 3.91 -6.29
C TRP A 81 7.86 4.19 -7.76
N GLY A 82 6.64 3.85 -8.20
CA GLY A 82 6.16 4.17 -9.54
C GLY A 82 6.08 5.68 -9.79
N MET A 83 5.61 6.47 -8.83
CA MET A 83 5.62 7.93 -8.93
C MET A 83 7.05 8.49 -9.01
N ALA A 84 7.98 7.96 -8.20
CA ALA A 84 9.38 8.39 -8.19
C ALA A 84 10.12 8.09 -9.50
N LEU A 85 9.85 6.95 -10.14
CA LEU A 85 10.45 6.57 -11.42
C LEU A 85 9.89 7.39 -12.60
N MET A 86 8.58 7.65 -12.58
CA MET A 86 7.89 8.27 -13.72
C MET A 86 8.05 9.79 -13.73
N ARG A 87 8.15 10.42 -12.56
CA ARG A 87 8.31 11.87 -12.44
C ARG A 87 9.79 12.23 -12.44
N GLN A 88 10.41 12.10 -13.61
CA GLN A 88 11.82 12.47 -13.82
C GLN A 88 12.07 13.97 -13.70
N ASP A 89 11.02 14.79 -13.79
CA ASP A 89 11.07 16.25 -13.62
C ASP A 89 11.00 16.70 -12.15
N LEU A 90 10.79 15.79 -11.20
CA LEU A 90 10.85 16.14 -9.77
C LEU A 90 12.28 16.42 -9.34
N ASP A 91 12.41 17.42 -8.46
CA ASP A 91 13.66 17.75 -7.81
C ASP A 91 14.35 16.48 -7.27
N PRO A 92 15.67 16.35 -7.48
CA PRO A 92 16.42 15.18 -7.01
C PRO A 92 16.20 14.90 -5.51
N MET A 93 16.05 15.95 -4.71
CA MET A 93 15.79 15.86 -3.28
C MET A 93 14.42 15.24 -2.96
N ALA A 94 13.36 15.62 -3.69
CA ALA A 94 12.03 15.05 -3.50
C ALA A 94 11.99 13.56 -3.88
N ARG A 95 12.74 13.16 -4.91
CA ARG A 95 12.85 11.77 -5.32
C ARG A 95 13.56 10.91 -4.27
N LEU A 96 14.65 11.41 -3.71
CA LEU A 96 15.34 10.77 -2.59
C LEU A 96 14.42 10.63 -1.37
N LEU A 97 13.63 11.65 -1.05
CA LEU A 97 12.64 11.58 0.03
C LEU A 97 11.60 10.49 -0.24
N MET A 98 11.07 10.38 -1.45
CA MET A 98 10.13 9.31 -1.80
C MET A 98 10.74 7.91 -1.65
N TYR A 99 12.00 7.71 -2.07
CA TYR A 99 12.70 6.44 -1.86
C TYR A 99 12.95 6.16 -0.38
N PHE A 100 13.28 7.18 0.41
CA PHE A 100 13.43 7.05 1.86
C PHE A 100 12.12 6.65 2.54
N VAL A 101 11.00 7.27 2.15
CA VAL A 101 9.67 6.88 2.65
C VAL A 101 9.34 5.44 2.26
N ALA A 102 9.59 5.05 1.00
CA ALA A 102 9.39 3.66 0.57
C ALA A 102 10.26 2.68 1.37
N PHE A 103 11.50 3.05 1.67
CA PHE A 103 12.40 2.26 2.52
C PHE A 103 11.86 2.09 3.94
N ILE A 104 11.34 3.17 4.56
CA ILE A 104 10.68 3.08 5.87
C ILE A 104 9.48 2.13 5.81
N ILE A 105 8.66 2.21 4.76
CA ILE A 105 7.49 1.33 4.61
C ILE A 105 7.92 -0.14 4.48
N ILE A 106 8.99 -0.43 3.76
CA ILE A 106 9.57 -1.79 3.68
C ILE A 106 9.97 -2.28 5.07
N LEU A 107 10.64 -1.45 5.87
CA LEU A 107 10.98 -1.80 7.24
C LEU A 107 9.73 -2.06 8.09
N LEU A 108 8.67 -1.27 7.92
CA LEU A 108 7.40 -1.46 8.62
C LEU A 108 6.71 -2.79 8.25
N ILE A 109 6.83 -3.27 7.00
CA ILE A 109 6.29 -4.59 6.61
C ILE A 109 6.95 -5.72 7.41
N ILE A 110 8.23 -5.60 7.72
CA ILE A 110 8.98 -6.63 8.45
C ILE A 110 8.72 -6.51 9.96
N VAL A 111 8.79 -5.29 10.49
CA VAL A 111 8.83 -5.05 11.93
C VAL A 111 7.42 -4.92 12.53
N ALA A 112 6.49 -4.25 11.85
CA ALA A 112 5.18 -3.94 12.42
C ALA A 112 4.33 -5.17 12.73
N PRO A 113 4.29 -6.24 11.90
CA PRO A 113 3.53 -7.44 12.24
C PRO A 113 3.92 -8.07 13.58
N SER A 114 5.24 -8.14 13.84
CA SER A 114 5.77 -8.67 15.09
C SER A 114 5.38 -7.79 16.29
N LEU A 115 5.49 -6.45 16.14
CA LEU A 115 5.26 -5.51 17.24
C LEU A 115 3.77 -5.26 17.55
N LEU A 116 2.92 -5.27 16.52
CA LEU A 116 1.52 -4.83 16.62
C LEU A 116 0.53 -5.98 16.70
N PHE A 117 0.78 -7.08 15.99
CA PHE A 117 -0.21 -8.15 15.83
C PHE A 117 0.19 -9.46 16.51
N ASN A 118 1.49 -9.67 16.75
CA ASN A 118 1.99 -10.87 17.42
C ASN A 118 2.10 -10.75 18.94
N ARG A 119 1.39 -9.78 19.55
CA ARG A 119 1.27 -9.68 21.01
C ARG A 119 0.33 -10.77 21.52
N ILE A 120 0.89 -11.93 21.77
CA ILE A 120 0.28 -12.99 22.56
C ILE A 120 0.33 -12.51 24.03
N PRO A 121 -0.80 -12.28 24.72
CA PRO A 121 -0.79 -12.15 26.17
C PRO A 121 -0.43 -13.48 26.85
#